data_AF-F4L4L7-F1
#
_entry.id   AF-F4L4L7-F1
#
_cell.length_a   1.000
_cell.length_b   1.000
_cell.length_c   1.000
_cell.angle_alpha   90.00
_cell.angle_beta   90.00
_cell.angle_gamma   90.00
#
_symmetry.space_group_name_H-M   'P 1'
#
loop_
_entity.id
_entity.type
_entity.pdbx_description
1 polymer ?
#
loop_
_entity_poly.entity_id
_entity_poly.type
_entity_poly.pdbx_seq_one_letter_code
_entity_poly.pdbx_strand_id
1 'polypeptide(L)'
;MFEVFLPTSNLMDTKELTRWVKPPQVELEPPLLQPNPKNWIWLLLIAATGIFAAINWEDYVVEKDGKLELAPKRKAKLKKELNEIDNAVQYALIARTAGEYPCLNCGNRKTIYLNVGDVWKYGTTRLGENGRYKSDPIDDRLRFLPEFAGNYAECLKMEKIKIYNYVLLPENQKRKSPIIRPPGNPYDI
;
A
#
# COMPACT_ATOMS: atom_id res chain seq x y z
N MET A 1 -7.19 88.65 -17.39
CA MET A 1 -8.18 88.35 -18.44
C MET A 1 -9.16 87.37 -17.82
N PHE A 2 -10.30 87.87 -17.31
CA PHE A 2 -11.70 87.43 -17.60
C PHE A 2 -12.01 85.99 -17.12
N GLU A 3 -13.07 85.61 -16.38
CA GLU A 3 -14.41 86.12 -16.00
C GLU A 3 -14.85 85.41 -14.69
N VAL A 4 -15.53 86.07 -13.74
CA VAL A 4 -17.00 86.13 -13.49
C VAL A 4 -17.70 84.76 -13.28
N PHE A 5 -18.30 84.55 -12.10
CA PHE A 5 -19.73 84.24 -11.84
C PHE A 5 -19.97 83.62 -10.43
N LEU A 6 -20.72 84.34 -9.58
CA LEU A 6 -21.59 83.81 -8.50
C LEU A 6 -22.85 83.18 -9.15
N PRO A 7 -23.91 82.71 -8.44
CA PRO A 7 -24.07 82.00 -7.16
C PRO A 7 -24.95 80.72 -7.37
N THR A 8 -25.33 79.97 -6.33
CA THR A 8 -26.74 79.77 -5.91
C THR A 8 -26.89 78.67 -4.86
N SER A 9 -27.80 78.98 -3.93
CA SER A 9 -28.41 78.15 -2.89
C SER A 9 -28.90 76.79 -3.36
N ASN A 10 -28.88 75.78 -2.47
CA ASN A 10 -30.06 74.98 -2.06
C ASN A 10 -29.59 73.95 -1.01
N LEU A 11 -30.06 74.08 0.24
CA LEU A 11 -31.27 73.45 0.80
C LEU A 11 -30.99 72.00 1.23
N MET A 12 -30.90 71.81 2.55
CA MET A 12 -30.69 70.53 3.22
C MET A 12 -31.81 69.54 2.84
N ASP A 13 -31.43 68.34 2.37
CA ASP A 13 -32.32 67.20 2.16
C ASP A 13 -32.33 66.30 3.40
N THR A 14 -33.53 66.00 3.89
CA THR A 14 -33.92 65.43 5.19
C THR A 14 -33.58 63.95 5.38
N LYS A 15 -32.54 63.46 4.69
CA LYS A 15 -32.12 62.04 4.69
C LYS A 15 -31.36 61.57 5.93
N GLU A 16 -31.10 62.45 6.91
CA GLU A 16 -30.32 62.10 8.11
C GLU A 16 -31.14 61.54 9.29
N LEU A 17 -32.47 61.43 9.22
CA LEU A 17 -33.29 61.05 10.39
C LEU A 17 -33.84 59.61 10.44
N THR A 18 -33.49 58.73 9.50
CA THR A 18 -33.97 57.31 9.50
C THR A 18 -32.84 56.28 9.51
N ARG A 19 -31.62 56.71 9.83
CA ARG A 19 -30.53 55.80 10.18
C ARG A 19 -30.69 55.44 11.66
N TRP A 20 -30.96 54.15 11.95
CA TRP A 20 -31.00 53.49 13.27
C TRP A 20 -32.37 53.26 13.93
N VAL A 21 -33.20 52.39 13.34
CA VAL A 21 -33.97 51.40 14.12
C VAL A 21 -33.81 50.05 13.46
N LYS A 22 -33.04 49.15 14.10
CA LYS A 22 -32.91 47.75 13.66
C LYS A 22 -34.10 46.98 14.24
N PRO A 23 -34.93 46.29 13.45
CA PRO A 23 -36.04 45.51 14.00
C PRO A 23 -35.51 44.36 14.86
N PRO A 24 -36.24 43.96 15.92
CA PRO A 24 -35.81 42.90 16.82
C PRO A 24 -35.67 41.58 16.05
N GLN A 25 -34.57 40.86 16.29
CA GLN A 25 -34.31 39.56 15.70
C GLN A 25 -35.34 38.56 16.24
N VAL A 26 -36.20 38.02 15.36
CA VAL A 26 -37.02 36.85 15.68
C VAL A 26 -36.07 35.66 15.70
N GLU A 27 -35.85 35.12 16.89
CA GLU A 27 -35.07 33.90 17.10
C GLU A 27 -35.86 32.73 16.48
N LEU A 28 -35.44 32.28 15.30
CA LEU A 28 -35.95 31.04 14.71
C LEU A 28 -35.44 29.88 15.56
N GLU A 29 -36.34 29.13 16.20
CA GLU A 29 -35.99 27.84 16.79
C GLU A 29 -35.28 26.96 15.73
N PRO A 30 -34.19 26.28 16.10
CA PRO A 30 -33.50 25.39 15.17
C PRO A 30 -34.46 24.26 14.76
N PRO A 31 -34.48 23.86 13.48
CA PRO A 31 -35.35 22.78 13.03
C PRO A 31 -35.02 21.52 13.82
N LEU A 32 -36.04 20.96 14.48
CA LEU A 32 -35.95 19.65 15.11
C LEU A 32 -35.40 18.66 14.09
N LEU A 33 -34.32 17.97 14.44
CA LEU A 33 -33.67 16.94 13.62
C LEU A 33 -34.72 15.93 13.15
N GLN A 34 -35.20 16.05 11.91
CA GLN A 34 -36.09 15.04 11.35
C GLN A 34 -35.22 13.89 10.85
N PRO A 35 -35.41 12.65 11.35
CA PRO A 35 -34.58 11.51 10.98
C PRO A 35 -34.77 11.23 9.48
N ASN A 36 -33.69 11.42 8.70
CA ASN A 36 -33.71 11.16 7.27
C ASN A 36 -33.79 9.63 7.03
N PRO A 37 -34.79 9.12 6.30
CA PRO A 37 -34.97 7.70 6.02
C PRO A 37 -33.91 7.12 5.08
N LYS A 38 -32.83 7.84 4.77
CA LYS A 38 -31.65 7.30 4.07
C LYS A 38 -30.54 6.83 5.03
N ASN A 39 -30.61 7.21 6.31
CA ASN A 39 -29.57 6.92 7.31
C ASN A 39 -29.77 5.57 8.03
N TRP A 40 -30.97 5.00 8.02
CA TRP A 40 -31.25 3.69 8.64
C TRP A 40 -30.46 2.53 8.03
N ILE A 41 -30.19 2.55 6.71
CA ILE A 41 -29.34 1.54 6.07
C ILE A 41 -27.91 1.61 6.62
N TRP A 42 -27.37 2.81 6.82
CA TRP A 42 -26.07 3.00 7.46
C TRP A 42 -26.08 2.58 8.93
N LEU A 43 -27.16 2.87 9.66
CA LEU A 43 -27.32 2.41 11.05
C LEU A 43 -27.41 0.88 11.13
N LEU A 44 -28.10 0.23 10.19
CA LEU A 44 -28.18 -1.24 10.10
C LEU A 44 -26.82 -1.86 9.74
N LEU A 45 -26.06 -1.26 8.83
CA LEU A 45 -24.71 -1.72 8.49
C LEU A 45 -23.75 -1.59 9.68
N ILE A 46 -23.80 -0.47 10.42
CA ILE A 46 -22.99 -0.24 11.63
C ILE A 46 -23.40 -1.23 12.74
N ALA A 47 -24.71 -1.44 12.95
CA ALA A 47 -25.19 -2.42 13.92
C ALA A 47 -24.77 -3.85 13.55
N ALA A 48 -24.89 -4.23 12.28
CA ALA A 48 -24.47 -5.55 11.79
C ALA A 48 -22.96 -5.78 11.96
N THR A 49 -22.13 -4.78 11.67
CA THR A 49 -20.68 -4.84 11.89
C THR A 49 -20.31 -4.90 13.37
N GLY A 50 -21.00 -4.13 14.23
CA GLY A 50 -20.82 -4.19 15.69
C GLY A 50 -21.18 -5.56 16.27
N ILE A 51 -22.33 -6.13 15.85
CA ILE A 51 -22.78 -7.47 16.25
C ILE A 51 -21.78 -8.53 15.77
N PHE A 52 -21.33 -8.45 14.52
CA PHE A 52 -20.33 -9.37 13.99
C PHE A 52 -19.01 -9.29 14.76
N ALA A 53 -18.52 -8.09 15.07
CA ALA A 53 -17.31 -7.92 15.87
C ALA A 53 -17.45 -8.50 17.29
N ALA A 54 -18.60 -8.33 17.92
CA ALA A 54 -18.89 -8.88 19.25
C ALA A 54 -18.95 -10.43 19.25
N ILE A 55 -19.62 -11.03 18.27
CA ILE A 55 -19.72 -12.49 18.13
C ILE A 55 -18.33 -13.13 17.95
N ASN A 56 -17.42 -12.46 17.26
CA ASN A 56 -16.08 -12.99 17.02
C ASN A 56 -15.08 -12.64 18.15
N TRP A 57 -15.46 -11.93 19.21
CA TRP A 57 -14.54 -11.46 20.26
C TRP A 57 -13.78 -12.62 20.94
N GLU A 58 -14.47 -13.73 21.20
CA GLU A 58 -13.90 -14.93 21.82
C GLU A 58 -12.83 -15.62 20.94
N ASP A 59 -12.87 -15.42 19.61
CA ASP A 59 -11.85 -15.93 18.70
C ASP A 59 -10.52 -15.14 18.79
N TYR A 60 -10.54 -13.94 19.37
CA TYR A 60 -9.38 -13.07 19.50
C TYR A 60 -8.84 -13.00 20.92
N VAL A 61 -9.71 -12.99 21.94
CA VAL A 61 -9.35 -12.73 23.33
C VAL A 61 -10.07 -13.71 24.27
N VAL A 62 -9.35 -14.19 25.28
CA VAL A 62 -9.88 -15.04 26.36
C VAL A 62 -9.54 -14.37 27.68
N GLU A 63 -10.50 -14.30 28.59
CA GLU A 63 -10.26 -13.83 29.96
C GLU A 63 -9.70 -14.97 30.82
N LYS A 64 -8.55 -14.74 31.44
CA LYS A 64 -7.90 -15.69 32.35
C LYS A 64 -7.40 -14.92 33.57
N ASP A 65 -7.83 -15.35 34.75
CA ASP A 65 -7.44 -14.73 36.04
C ASP A 65 -7.70 -13.21 36.10
N GLY A 66 -8.81 -12.74 35.49
CA GLY A 66 -9.18 -11.33 35.42
C GLY A 66 -8.33 -10.49 34.46
N LYS A 67 -7.51 -11.12 33.61
CA LYS A 67 -6.72 -10.47 32.56
C LYS A 67 -7.16 -10.95 31.18
N LEU A 68 -7.22 -10.01 30.23
CA LEU A 68 -7.46 -10.31 28.83
C LEU A 68 -6.16 -10.83 28.19
N GLU A 69 -6.20 -12.06 27.68
CA GLU A 69 -5.10 -12.67 26.92
C GLU A 69 -5.54 -13.01 25.49
N LEU A 70 -4.59 -13.11 24.56
CA LEU A 70 -4.90 -13.57 23.21
C LEU A 70 -5.43 -15.00 23.23
N ALA A 71 -6.48 -15.26 22.45
CA ALA A 71 -6.99 -16.60 22.23
C ALA A 71 -5.86 -17.54 21.75
N PRO A 72 -5.84 -18.82 22.16
CA PRO A 72 -4.74 -19.75 21.86
C PRO A 72 -4.39 -19.83 20.37
N LYS A 73 -5.41 -19.83 19.50
CA LYS A 73 -5.26 -19.80 18.04
C LYS A 73 -4.54 -18.55 17.56
N ARG A 74 -4.86 -17.38 18.13
CA ARG A 74 -4.24 -16.09 17.78
C ARG A 74 -2.79 -16.03 18.27
N LYS A 75 -2.52 -16.52 19.48
CA LYS A 75 -1.16 -16.63 20.04
C LYS A 75 -0.28 -17.58 19.20
N ALA A 76 -0.83 -18.71 18.77
CA ALA A 76 -0.13 -19.65 17.88
C ALA A 76 0.18 -19.01 16.51
N LYS A 77 -0.79 -18.29 15.92
CA LYS A 77 -0.58 -17.54 14.67
C LYS A 77 0.51 -16.48 14.82
N LEU A 78 0.47 -15.69 15.89
CA LEU A 78 1.50 -14.69 16.19
C LEU A 78 2.90 -15.33 16.30
N LYS A 79 3.02 -16.41 17.09
CA LYS A 79 4.31 -17.12 17.25
C LYS A 79 4.83 -17.63 15.90
N LYS A 80 3.94 -18.17 15.06
CA LYS A 80 4.29 -18.63 13.71
C LYS A 80 4.80 -17.46 12.85
N GLU A 81 4.07 -16.35 12.80
CA GLU A 81 4.45 -15.18 11.99
C GLU A 81 5.76 -14.55 12.46
N LEU A 82 6.01 -14.46 13.77
CA LEU A 82 7.29 -13.99 14.31
C LEU A 82 8.43 -14.92 13.90
N ASN A 83 8.23 -16.24 14.04
CA ASN A 83 9.24 -17.21 13.61
C ASN A 83 9.52 -17.12 12.10
N GLU A 84 8.50 -16.91 11.26
CA GLU A 84 8.64 -16.69 9.82
C GLU A 84 9.39 -15.38 9.48
N ILE A 85 9.26 -14.34 10.31
CA ILE A 85 10.02 -13.09 10.17
C ILE A 85 11.49 -13.31 10.53
N ASP A 86 11.75 -14.06 11.60
CA ASP A 86 13.11 -14.32 12.08
C ASP A 86 13.86 -15.33 11.19
N ASN A 87 13.12 -16.19 10.45
CA ASN A 87 13.67 -17.25 9.61
C ASN A 87 13.20 -17.10 8.17
N ALA A 88 13.76 -16.12 7.47
CA ALA A 88 13.57 -15.89 6.05
C ALA A 88 14.76 -16.40 5.23
N VAL A 89 14.55 -16.50 3.92
CA VAL A 89 15.57 -16.89 2.94
C VAL A 89 15.54 -15.91 1.77
N GLN A 90 16.72 -15.42 1.39
CA GLN A 90 16.95 -14.84 0.07
C GLN A 90 17.46 -15.94 -0.86
N TYR A 91 16.89 -15.98 -2.07
CA TYR A 91 17.18 -17.00 -3.08
C TYR A 91 17.38 -16.40 -4.47
N ALA A 92 17.96 -17.20 -5.35
CA ALA A 92 17.98 -17.00 -6.79
C ALA A 92 17.14 -18.08 -7.48
N LEU A 93 16.42 -17.70 -8.54
CA LEU A 93 15.96 -18.64 -9.56
C LEU A 93 16.98 -18.63 -10.69
N ILE A 94 17.59 -19.78 -10.94
CA ILE A 94 18.63 -19.94 -11.96
C ILE A 94 18.19 -20.92 -13.04
N ALA A 95 18.62 -20.70 -14.27
CA ALA A 95 18.31 -21.58 -15.39
C ALA A 95 19.02 -22.95 -15.23
N ARG A 96 18.25 -24.04 -15.29
CA ARG A 96 18.74 -25.43 -15.31
C ARG A 96 19.05 -25.91 -16.72
N THR A 97 18.33 -25.36 -17.70
CA THR A 97 18.49 -25.67 -19.13
C THR A 97 18.70 -24.38 -19.89
N ALA A 98 19.61 -24.37 -20.86
CA ALA A 98 19.79 -23.20 -21.71
C ALA A 98 18.57 -23.00 -22.64
N GLY A 99 18.18 -21.75 -22.89
CA GLY A 99 17.04 -21.45 -23.76
C GLY A 99 16.44 -20.07 -23.55
N GLU A 100 15.34 -19.80 -24.24
CA GLU A 100 14.55 -18.56 -24.07
C GLU A 100 13.67 -18.63 -22.82
N TYR A 101 13.75 -17.60 -21.99
CA TYR A 101 12.94 -17.41 -20.80
C TYR A 101 12.14 -16.11 -20.91
N PRO A 102 10.97 -16.00 -20.27
CA PRO A 102 10.24 -14.74 -20.17
C PRO A 102 11.13 -13.64 -19.59
N CYS A 103 11.08 -12.46 -20.19
CA CYS A 103 11.75 -11.27 -19.67
C CYS A 103 10.73 -10.17 -19.41
N LEU A 104 10.66 -9.74 -18.15
CA LEU A 104 9.69 -8.75 -17.67
C LEU A 104 10.22 -7.31 -17.78
N ASN A 105 11.48 -7.12 -18.17
CA ASN A 105 12.14 -5.81 -18.20
C ASN A 105 13.05 -5.59 -19.43
N CYS A 106 12.92 -6.41 -20.49
CA CYS A 106 13.77 -6.34 -21.68
C CYS A 106 13.27 -5.34 -22.76
N GLY A 107 12.54 -4.29 -22.36
CA GLY A 107 11.93 -3.32 -23.27
C GLY A 107 10.91 -4.00 -24.22
N ASN A 108 11.16 -3.93 -25.52
CA ASN A 108 10.27 -4.53 -26.53
C ASN A 108 10.40 -6.05 -26.65
N ARG A 109 11.44 -6.65 -26.06
CA ARG A 109 11.66 -8.11 -26.11
C ARG A 109 10.87 -8.78 -24.99
N LYS A 110 10.08 -9.80 -25.34
CA LYS A 110 9.31 -10.61 -24.37
C LYS A 110 10.14 -11.72 -23.75
N THR A 111 11.27 -12.09 -24.35
CA THR A 111 12.13 -13.18 -23.89
C THR A 111 13.59 -12.79 -23.87
N ILE A 112 14.38 -13.58 -23.15
CA ILE A 112 15.83 -13.51 -23.13
C ILE A 112 16.43 -14.92 -23.08
N TYR A 113 17.49 -15.14 -23.86
CA TYR A 113 18.27 -16.37 -23.77
C TYR A 113 19.07 -16.41 -22.47
N LEU A 114 18.93 -17.49 -21.70
CA LEU A 114 19.74 -17.80 -20.53
C LEU A 114 20.54 -19.07 -20.76
N ASN A 115 21.81 -19.08 -20.34
CA ASN A 115 22.61 -20.30 -20.23
C ASN A 115 22.30 -21.02 -18.90
N VAL A 116 22.73 -22.28 -18.80
CA VAL A 116 22.67 -23.00 -17.51
C VAL A 116 23.47 -22.24 -16.46
N GLY A 117 22.85 -21.97 -15.31
CA GLY A 117 23.41 -21.22 -14.21
C GLY A 117 23.13 -19.72 -14.24
N ASP A 118 22.68 -19.16 -15.36
CA ASP A 118 22.31 -17.74 -15.43
C ASP A 118 21.13 -17.44 -14.50
N VAL A 119 21.18 -16.29 -13.84
CA VAL A 119 20.13 -15.85 -12.93
C VAL A 119 18.94 -15.31 -13.69
N TRP A 120 17.76 -15.89 -13.44
CA TRP A 120 16.49 -15.36 -13.93
C TRP A 120 15.87 -14.37 -12.94
N LYS A 121 15.89 -14.66 -11.63
CA LYS A 121 15.25 -13.82 -10.61
C LYS A 121 15.98 -13.90 -9.28
N TYR A 122 16.04 -12.78 -8.55
CA TYR A 122 16.29 -12.80 -7.11
C TYR A 122 14.99 -12.55 -6.33
N GLY A 123 14.87 -13.16 -5.16
CA GLY A 123 13.69 -13.01 -4.32
C GLY A 123 13.95 -13.33 -2.86
N THR A 124 12.99 -12.93 -2.01
CA THR A 124 12.93 -13.29 -0.59
C THR A 124 11.66 -14.09 -0.28
N THR A 125 11.75 -15.07 0.61
CA THR A 125 10.60 -15.82 1.13
C THR A 125 10.74 -16.08 2.63
N ARG A 126 9.60 -16.05 3.34
CA ARG A 126 9.47 -16.47 4.74
C ARG A 126 8.89 -17.87 4.89
N LEU A 127 8.45 -18.46 3.77
CA LEU A 127 7.68 -19.71 3.72
C LEU A 127 8.44 -20.83 2.99
N GLY A 128 9.67 -20.57 2.56
CA GLY A 128 10.41 -21.43 1.64
C GLY A 128 9.84 -21.44 0.22
N GLU A 129 10.36 -22.32 -0.62
CA GLU A 129 9.97 -22.49 -2.03
C GLU A 129 8.51 -22.94 -2.14
N ASN A 130 8.15 -24.05 -1.48
CA ASN A 130 6.82 -24.64 -1.53
C ASN A 130 5.72 -23.66 -1.07
N GLY A 131 6.02 -22.83 -0.07
CA GLY A 131 5.08 -21.81 0.39
C GLY A 131 4.98 -20.62 -0.55
N ARG A 132 6.08 -20.20 -1.18
CA ARG A 132 6.13 -19.05 -2.09
C ARG A 132 5.44 -19.33 -3.43
N TYR A 133 5.65 -20.52 -3.98
CA TYR A 133 5.24 -20.88 -5.34
C TYR A 133 4.08 -21.88 -5.37
N LYS A 134 3.33 -21.99 -4.26
CA LYS A 134 2.18 -22.88 -4.16
C LYS A 134 1.08 -22.56 -5.18
N SER A 135 0.78 -21.28 -5.36
CA SER A 135 -0.32 -20.81 -6.23
C SER A 135 0.14 -20.37 -7.62
N ASP A 136 1.42 -20.03 -7.75
CA ASP A 136 2.04 -19.57 -8.99
C ASP A 136 3.36 -20.34 -9.15
N PRO A 137 3.32 -21.54 -9.76
CA PRO A 137 4.50 -22.40 -9.89
C PRO A 137 5.59 -21.73 -10.72
N ILE A 138 6.86 -21.97 -10.35
CA ILE A 138 8.00 -21.59 -11.19
C ILE A 138 8.05 -22.45 -12.45
N ASP A 139 8.60 -21.91 -13.54
CA ASP A 139 8.97 -22.70 -14.72
C ASP A 139 9.92 -23.84 -14.28
N ASP A 140 9.62 -25.09 -14.65
CA ASP A 140 10.39 -26.29 -14.25
C ASP A 140 11.86 -26.26 -14.71
N ARG A 141 12.18 -25.40 -15.69
CA ARG A 141 13.54 -25.14 -16.16
C ARG A 141 14.32 -24.22 -15.22
N LEU A 142 13.67 -23.63 -14.22
CA LEU A 142 14.32 -22.84 -13.18
C LEU A 142 14.57 -23.71 -11.94
N ARG A 143 15.64 -23.40 -11.21
CA ARG A 143 15.94 -23.98 -9.90
C ARG A 143 15.90 -22.90 -8.84
N PHE A 144 15.14 -23.16 -7.78
CA PHE A 144 15.21 -22.39 -6.54
C PHE A 144 16.51 -22.69 -5.81
N LEU A 145 17.33 -21.66 -5.60
CA LEU A 145 18.61 -21.76 -4.91
C LEU A 145 18.63 -20.79 -3.73
N PRO A 146 18.49 -21.28 -2.48
CA PRO A 146 18.77 -20.48 -1.29
C PRO A 146 20.22 -19.98 -1.29
N GLU A 147 20.43 -18.68 -1.09
CA GLU A 147 21.77 -18.08 -1.08
C GLU A 147 22.10 -17.43 0.26
N PHE A 148 21.09 -16.96 0.99
CA PHE A 148 21.25 -16.37 2.32
C PHE A 148 20.03 -16.72 3.20
N ALA A 149 20.29 -17.02 4.46
CA ALA A 149 19.27 -17.27 5.48
C ALA A 149 19.50 -16.32 6.67
N GLY A 150 18.43 -15.73 7.18
CA GLY A 150 18.48 -14.76 8.27
C GLY A 150 17.10 -14.18 8.52
N ASN A 151 17.02 -13.03 9.19
CA ASN A 151 15.72 -12.39 9.36
C ASN A 151 15.24 -11.74 8.04
N TYR A 152 13.94 -11.44 7.98
CA TYR A 152 13.31 -10.92 6.76
C TYR A 152 13.94 -9.61 6.27
N ALA A 153 14.34 -8.71 7.17
CA ALA A 153 14.96 -7.44 6.79
C ALA A 153 16.35 -7.65 6.18
N GLU A 154 17.14 -8.59 6.70
CA GLU A 154 18.44 -8.96 6.13
C GLU A 154 18.29 -9.58 4.75
N CYS A 155 17.35 -10.51 4.60
CA CYS A 155 17.09 -11.14 3.31
C CYS A 155 16.65 -10.11 2.25
N LEU A 156 15.79 -9.16 2.62
CA LEU A 156 15.40 -8.05 1.74
C LEU A 156 16.60 -7.19 1.33
N LYS A 157 17.51 -6.86 2.27
CA LYS A 157 18.74 -6.13 1.95
C LYS A 157 19.59 -6.92 0.94
N MET A 158 19.77 -8.23 1.15
CA MET A 158 20.53 -9.09 0.25
C MET A 158 19.89 -9.17 -1.14
N GLU A 159 18.57 -9.28 -1.23
CA GLU A 159 17.85 -9.24 -2.50
C GLU A 159 18.11 -7.93 -3.24
N LYS A 160 18.04 -6.77 -2.56
CA LYS A 160 18.36 -5.47 -3.17
C LYS A 160 19.79 -5.42 -3.67
N ILE A 161 20.76 -5.78 -2.83
CA ILE A 161 22.17 -5.78 -3.21
C ILE A 161 22.39 -6.61 -4.48
N LYS A 162 21.75 -7.78 -4.58
CA LYS A 162 21.86 -8.67 -5.73
C LYS A 162 21.16 -8.14 -6.98
N ILE A 163 19.96 -7.57 -6.86
CA ILE A 163 19.24 -6.97 -7.99
C ILE A 163 20.04 -5.79 -8.56
N TYR A 164 20.51 -4.88 -7.71
CA TYR A 164 21.25 -3.69 -8.15
C TYR A 164 22.63 -4.04 -8.72
N ASN A 165 23.30 -5.07 -8.19
CA ASN A 165 24.58 -5.54 -8.73
C ASN A 165 24.44 -6.50 -9.91
N TYR A 166 23.22 -6.84 -10.35
CA TYR A 166 23.01 -7.73 -11.50
C TYR A 166 23.70 -7.21 -12.77
N VAL A 167 23.77 -5.89 -12.94
CA VAL A 167 24.51 -5.26 -14.05
C VAL A 167 25.95 -5.71 -14.11
N LEU A 168 26.59 -5.99 -12.97
CA LEU A 168 28.01 -6.33 -12.87
C LEU A 168 28.28 -7.82 -13.14
N LEU A 169 27.25 -8.66 -13.27
CA LEU A 169 27.43 -10.09 -13.43
C LEU A 169 28.03 -10.45 -14.80
N PRO A 170 29.00 -11.39 -14.88
CA PRO A 170 29.64 -11.74 -16.13
C PRO A 170 28.67 -12.20 -17.22
N GLU A 171 27.62 -12.94 -16.87
CA GLU A 171 26.59 -13.39 -17.81
C GLU A 171 25.79 -12.25 -18.42
N ASN A 172 25.61 -11.14 -17.68
CA ASN A 172 24.93 -9.97 -18.20
C ASN A 172 25.86 -9.09 -19.04
N GLN A 173 27.12 -8.97 -18.63
CA GLN A 173 28.16 -8.22 -19.35
C GLN A 173 28.51 -8.82 -20.72
N LYS A 174 28.39 -10.14 -20.87
CA LYS A 174 28.61 -10.83 -22.16
C LYS A 174 27.48 -10.63 -23.17
N ARG A 175 26.34 -10.06 -22.77
CA ARG A 175 25.18 -9.87 -23.66
C ARG A 175 25.43 -8.73 -24.62
N LYS A 176 24.93 -8.86 -25.86
CA LYS A 176 24.94 -7.76 -26.84
C LYS A 176 24.19 -6.52 -26.32
N SER A 177 23.14 -6.72 -25.53
CA SER A 177 22.37 -5.68 -24.86
C SER A 177 22.15 -6.11 -23.41
N PRO A 178 23.04 -5.66 -22.48
CA PRO A 178 22.90 -5.89 -21.06
C PRO A 178 21.60 -5.28 -20.52
N ILE A 179 21.03 -5.92 -19.49
CA ILE A 179 19.82 -5.43 -18.81
C ILE A 179 20.16 -4.98 -17.39
N ILE A 180 19.38 -4.04 -16.86
CA ILE A 180 19.69 -3.39 -15.57
C ILE A 180 19.39 -4.25 -14.33
N ARG A 181 18.60 -5.32 -14.49
CA ARG A 181 18.16 -6.20 -13.40
C ARG A 181 17.83 -7.60 -13.97
N PRO A 182 17.70 -8.65 -13.14
CA PRO A 182 17.40 -9.99 -13.63
C PRO A 182 16.07 -10.03 -14.40
N PRO A 183 15.93 -10.87 -15.44
CA PRO A 183 14.78 -10.82 -16.35
C PRO A 183 13.43 -11.13 -15.69
N GLY A 184 13.39 -11.93 -14.62
CA GLY A 184 12.21 -12.27 -13.83
C GLY A 184 11.88 -11.27 -12.71
N ASN A 185 12.62 -10.17 -12.58
CA ASN A 185 12.31 -9.05 -11.68
C ASN A 185 11.72 -7.89 -12.50
N PRO A 186 10.40 -7.61 -12.43
CA PRO A 186 9.79 -6.52 -13.20
C PRO A 186 10.20 -5.13 -12.68
N TYR A 187 10.52 -5.01 -11.39
CA TYR A 187 10.84 -3.77 -10.70
C TYR A 187 12.01 -3.97 -9.71
N ASP A 188 12.54 -2.88 -9.14
CA ASP A 188 13.62 -2.88 -8.14
C ASP A 188 13.08 -2.98 -6.70
N ILE A 189 11.80 -3.33 -6.52
CA ILE A 189 11.04 -3.41 -5.25
C ILE A 189 10.86 -4.84 -4.75
#